data_AF-A0A518F006-F1
#
_entry.id   AF-A0A518F006-F1
#
_cell.length_a   1.000
_cell.length_b   1.000
_cell.length_c   1.000
_cell.angle_alpha   90.00
_cell.angle_beta   90.00
_cell.angle_gamma   90.00
#
_symmetry.space_group_name_H-M   'P 1'
#
loop_
_entity.id
_entity.type
_entity.pdbx_description
1 polymer ?
#
loop_
_entity_poly.entity_id
_entity_poly.type
_entity_poly.pdbx_seq_one_letter_code
_entity_poly.pdbx_strand_id
1 'polypeptide(L)'
;MTFPFVQALLAGGLLAPCAFPVSGDEGATAPSRVEVIQPRRIATMDREGKVPARKLGGRPRQQEGMLIFDGATDGDRQLDPQIAVGGDYVLTATNGGLIVYTRAGDYVLGVHQSAFENGIDPKVFYDRHNRVFGFDLWVYWDDAKVKPVNISISETSDPTGAWNTYPVPAPAGVDGGAIAASRRWTGYSFPGGEERTFVLRTADMKAGKPTTAYHFPGGLGHPVLGQDAVDSLYFLDVTPKEFIVRCVEEGEDGAPLARLVGRSEHGLQFVGSPPQSPQKGTDKPTASGDRRPKNVVLQGGHLWFSHTVNVGGRAGVQWHEIELDGTIVQSGLLASETSSFIQTSLAVNDQLDVLVGFQETSPGMFISPRLAWRRGTDEPGTLRPVVSIGEGKAATEGGPWGDYSGSCIDGQNGLDLWTVQSVADEEGKGDTVIARVPMERR
;
A
#
# COMPACT_ATOMS: atom_id res chain seq x y z
N MET A 1 45.79 -18.69 -46.32
CA MET A 1 44.36 -19.04 -46.48
C MET A 1 43.63 -18.42 -45.31
N THR A 2 42.80 -17.45 -45.64
CA THR A 2 42.07 -16.52 -44.77
C THR A 2 40.81 -17.16 -44.20
N PHE A 3 40.61 -17.07 -42.88
CA PHE A 3 39.30 -17.28 -42.23
C PHE A 3 38.72 -15.91 -41.87
N PRO A 4 37.49 -15.56 -42.30
CA PRO A 4 36.88 -14.31 -41.91
C PRO A 4 35.97 -14.46 -40.68
N PHE A 5 35.95 -13.36 -39.93
CA PHE A 5 34.94 -12.90 -38.98
C PHE A 5 33.49 -13.19 -39.40
N VAL A 6 32.62 -13.49 -38.43
CA VAL A 6 31.23 -13.02 -38.44
C VAL A 6 30.84 -12.53 -37.04
N GLN A 7 30.38 -11.28 -37.04
CA GLN A 7 29.87 -10.46 -35.94
C GLN A 7 28.66 -11.07 -35.22
N ALA A 8 28.63 -10.88 -33.91
CA ALA A 8 27.42 -10.91 -33.10
C ALA A 8 26.52 -9.71 -33.46
N LEU A 9 25.25 -9.98 -33.77
CA LEU A 9 24.18 -8.99 -33.73
C LEU A 9 23.25 -9.33 -32.56
N LEU A 10 23.37 -8.53 -31.50
CA LEU A 10 22.32 -8.32 -30.51
C LEU A 10 21.22 -7.49 -31.19
N ALA A 11 20.06 -8.09 -31.41
CA ALA A 11 18.83 -7.35 -31.69
C ALA A 11 17.94 -7.47 -30.46
N GLY A 12 17.83 -6.37 -29.71
CA GLY A 12 16.81 -6.18 -28.69
C GLY A 12 15.44 -6.18 -29.34
N GLY A 13 14.60 -7.12 -28.92
CA GLY A 13 13.16 -7.08 -29.13
C GLY A 13 12.50 -6.61 -27.85
N LEU A 14 11.88 -5.43 -27.89
CA LEU A 14 10.86 -5.06 -26.92
C LEU A 14 9.79 -6.14 -26.92
N LEU A 15 9.63 -6.83 -25.79
CA LEU A 15 8.48 -7.69 -25.55
C LEU A 15 7.23 -6.80 -25.50
N ALA A 16 6.41 -6.90 -26.53
CA ALA A 16 5.02 -6.48 -26.46
C ALA A 16 4.32 -7.30 -25.36
N PRO A 17 3.34 -6.73 -24.63
CA PRO A 17 2.61 -7.48 -23.63
C PRO A 17 1.84 -8.60 -24.35
N CYS A 18 2.23 -9.85 -24.10
CA CYS A 18 1.47 -11.01 -24.52
C CYS A 18 0.10 -10.95 -23.84
N ALA A 19 -0.94 -10.69 -24.62
CA ALA A 19 -2.31 -10.94 -24.20
C ALA A 19 -2.49 -12.45 -24.06
N PHE A 20 -2.42 -12.95 -22.84
CA PHE A 20 -2.78 -14.33 -22.53
C PHE A 20 -4.31 -14.47 -22.59
N PRO A 21 -4.83 -15.51 -23.26
CA PRO A 21 -6.26 -15.81 -23.21
C PRO A 21 -6.60 -16.34 -21.82
N VAL A 22 -7.47 -15.63 -21.10
CA VAL A 22 -8.00 -16.06 -19.80
C VAL A 22 -9.00 -17.19 -20.03
N SER A 23 -8.62 -18.42 -19.68
CA SER A 23 -9.54 -19.54 -19.58
C SER A 23 -10.18 -19.55 -18.18
N GLY A 24 -11.42 -19.07 -18.09
CA GLY A 24 -12.25 -19.13 -16.89
C GLY A 24 -13.66 -18.68 -17.23
N ASP A 25 -14.53 -19.65 -17.48
CA ASP A 25 -15.92 -19.52 -17.97
C ASP A 25 -16.90 -19.02 -16.86
N GLU A 26 -16.50 -18.01 -16.08
CA GLU A 26 -17.41 -17.22 -15.23
C GLU A 26 -17.59 -15.86 -15.91
N GLY A 27 -18.80 -15.61 -16.44
CA GLY A 27 -19.12 -14.40 -17.18
C GLY A 27 -18.80 -13.10 -16.42
N ALA A 28 -18.55 -12.03 -17.17
CA ALA A 28 -18.32 -10.71 -16.61
C ALA A 28 -19.48 -10.28 -15.70
N THR A 29 -19.16 -9.76 -14.51
CA THR A 29 -20.10 -9.29 -13.51
C THR A 29 -20.28 -7.78 -13.62
N ALA A 30 -21.51 -7.34 -13.86
CA ALA A 30 -21.86 -5.92 -13.86
C ALA A 30 -22.00 -5.36 -12.44
N PRO A 31 -21.91 -4.03 -12.25
CA PRO A 31 -22.22 -3.37 -11.00
C PRO A 31 -23.67 -3.63 -10.57
N SER A 32 -23.89 -3.88 -9.28
CA SER A 32 -25.24 -4.06 -8.68
C SER A 32 -25.90 -2.74 -8.32
N ARG A 33 -25.10 -1.69 -8.06
CA ARG A 33 -25.57 -0.34 -7.73
C ARG A 33 -24.67 0.70 -8.38
N VAL A 34 -25.30 1.77 -8.86
CA VAL A 34 -24.61 2.93 -9.43
C VAL A 34 -25.17 4.20 -8.84
N GLU A 35 -24.31 5.15 -8.52
CA GLU A 35 -24.72 6.44 -7.98
C GLU A 35 -23.73 7.54 -8.40
N VAL A 36 -24.24 8.75 -8.63
CA VAL A 36 -23.41 9.91 -8.96
C VAL A 36 -23.00 10.61 -7.68
N ILE A 37 -21.70 10.68 -7.43
CA ILE A 37 -21.11 11.31 -6.26
C ILE A 37 -20.63 12.72 -6.62
N GLN A 38 -21.07 13.69 -5.82
CA GLN A 38 -20.64 15.08 -5.93
C GLN A 38 -19.35 15.28 -5.11
N PRO A 39 -18.28 15.84 -5.70
CA PRO A 39 -17.07 16.13 -4.96
C PRO A 39 -17.23 17.31 -4.01
N ARG A 40 -16.45 17.27 -2.94
CA ARG A 40 -16.17 18.41 -2.08
C ARG A 40 -14.73 18.83 -2.33
N ARG A 41 -14.56 19.96 -3.02
CA ARG A 41 -13.25 20.49 -3.40
C ARG A 41 -12.70 21.43 -2.33
N ILE A 42 -11.40 21.30 -2.03
CA ILE A 42 -10.62 22.28 -1.25
C ILE A 42 -9.54 22.88 -2.13
N ALA A 43 -9.17 24.15 -1.92
CA ALA A 43 -8.21 24.85 -2.79
C ALA A 43 -6.75 24.54 -2.42
N THR A 44 -6.48 24.37 -1.13
CA THR A 44 -5.20 23.88 -0.59
C THR A 44 -5.45 22.79 0.46
N MET A 45 -4.46 21.93 0.67
CA MET A 45 -4.54 20.81 1.63
C MET A 45 -4.84 21.28 3.07
N ASP A 46 -4.32 22.45 3.45
CA ASP A 46 -4.54 23.07 4.76
C ASP A 46 -5.80 23.96 4.82
N ARG A 47 -6.65 23.94 3.79
CA ARG A 47 -7.84 24.78 3.65
C ARG A 47 -7.52 26.25 3.94
N GLU A 48 -6.48 26.76 3.28
CA GLU A 48 -5.96 28.12 3.44
C GLU A 48 -5.63 28.47 4.91
N GLY A 49 -5.02 27.53 5.62
CA GLY A 49 -4.61 27.64 7.03
C GLY A 49 -5.74 27.55 8.05
N LYS A 50 -6.94 27.10 7.65
CA LYS A 50 -8.13 27.04 8.54
C LYS A 50 -8.20 25.77 9.40
N VAL A 51 -7.27 24.84 9.23
CA VAL A 51 -7.23 23.57 9.99
C VAL A 51 -6.00 23.50 10.88
N PRO A 52 -6.04 22.74 11.99
CA PRO A 52 -4.87 22.53 12.83
C PRO A 52 -3.70 21.97 12.04
N ALA A 53 -2.56 22.66 12.14
CA ALA A 53 -1.32 22.23 11.49
C ALA A 53 -0.67 21.08 12.27
N ARG A 54 -0.18 20.07 11.54
CA ARG A 54 0.67 19.00 12.08
C ARG A 54 2.10 19.25 11.61
N LYS A 55 2.89 19.93 12.44
CA LYS A 55 4.31 20.23 12.19
C LYS A 55 5.17 19.20 12.90
N LEU A 56 5.27 18.00 12.32
CA LEU A 56 5.95 16.85 12.92
C LEU A 56 7.04 16.34 11.99
N GLY A 57 7.96 15.57 12.54
CA GLY A 57 8.98 14.86 11.77
C GLY A 57 10.07 15.74 11.18
N GLY A 58 10.61 15.27 10.07
CA GLY A 58 11.82 15.77 9.45
C GLY A 58 13.07 15.23 10.14
N ARG A 59 14.16 16.01 10.14
CA ARG A 59 15.49 15.61 10.66
C ARG A 59 16.16 14.53 9.81
N PRO A 60 16.44 14.83 8.53
CA PRO A 60 17.09 13.89 7.63
C PRO A 60 18.51 13.53 8.06
N ARG A 61 18.82 12.25 7.94
CA ARG A 61 20.11 11.63 8.25
C ARG A 61 20.45 10.57 7.20
N GLN A 62 21.74 10.32 7.03
CA GLN A 62 22.25 9.25 6.18
C GLN A 62 22.66 8.07 7.04
N GLN A 63 22.24 6.87 6.65
CA GLN A 63 22.63 5.63 7.32
C GLN A 63 22.79 4.53 6.27
N GLU A 64 23.98 3.92 6.19
CA GLU A 64 24.26 2.83 5.24
C GLU A 64 23.89 3.16 3.78
N GLY A 65 24.04 4.44 3.38
CA GLY A 65 23.70 4.91 2.04
C GLY A 65 22.21 5.21 1.81
N MET A 66 21.37 5.03 2.84
CA MET A 66 19.95 5.37 2.81
C MET A 66 19.69 6.75 3.44
N LEU A 67 18.71 7.47 2.89
CA LEU A 67 18.13 8.63 3.55
C LEU A 67 17.09 8.14 4.56
N ILE A 68 17.21 8.57 5.81
CA ILE A 68 16.26 8.28 6.88
C ILE A 68 15.82 9.60 7.52
N PHE A 69 14.56 9.74 7.91
CA PHE A 69 14.06 10.87 8.71
C PHE A 69 12.86 10.46 9.54
N ASP A 70 12.51 11.30 10.51
CA ASP A 70 11.40 11.05 11.42
C ASP A 70 10.10 11.52 10.76
N GLY A 71 9.02 10.77 10.95
CA GLY A 71 7.70 11.10 10.44
C GLY A 71 6.79 11.68 11.53
N ALA A 72 5.62 11.10 11.74
CA ALA A 72 4.73 11.49 12.83
C ALA A 72 5.38 11.17 14.19
N THR A 73 5.32 12.11 15.12
CA THR A 73 5.88 11.98 16.48
C THR A 73 4.91 12.46 17.56
N ASP A 74 3.61 12.29 17.32
CA ASP A 74 2.52 12.73 18.19
C ASP A 74 2.07 11.64 19.19
N GLY A 75 2.79 10.51 19.25
CA GLY A 75 2.58 9.48 20.28
C GLY A 75 1.21 8.79 20.17
N ASP A 76 0.78 8.46 18.95
CA ASP A 76 -0.46 7.71 18.75
C ASP A 76 -0.26 6.22 19.12
N ARG A 77 -1.26 5.62 19.75
CA ARG A 77 -1.24 4.20 20.11
C ARG A 77 -1.43 3.29 18.90
N GLN A 78 -2.15 3.75 17.87
CA GLN A 78 -2.36 3.04 16.60
C GLN A 78 -2.15 4.03 15.47
N LEU A 79 -0.88 4.24 15.10
CA LEU A 79 -0.53 5.24 14.08
C LEU A 79 -1.11 4.92 12.70
N ASP A 80 -1.07 3.65 12.31
CA ASP A 80 -1.42 3.17 10.97
C ASP A 80 -0.70 3.94 9.84
N PRO A 81 0.65 3.94 9.86
CA PRO A 81 1.42 4.75 8.94
C PRO A 81 1.32 4.27 7.49
N GLN A 82 1.13 5.23 6.60
CA GLN A 82 1.11 5.05 5.14
C GLN A 82 2.06 6.02 4.47
N ILE A 83 2.53 5.66 3.28
CA ILE A 83 3.43 6.50 2.48
C ILE A 83 3.09 6.42 0.99
N ALA A 84 3.15 7.57 0.33
CA ALA A 84 3.11 7.71 -1.11
C ALA A 84 4.17 8.73 -1.54
N VAL A 85 4.93 8.43 -2.60
CA VAL A 85 5.98 9.31 -3.10
C VAL A 85 5.79 9.58 -4.59
N GLY A 86 5.77 10.87 -4.94
CA GLY A 86 5.51 11.30 -6.31
C GLY A 86 5.68 12.81 -6.50
N GLY A 87 5.92 13.23 -7.74
CA GLY A 87 6.37 14.59 -8.01
C GLY A 87 7.64 14.91 -7.21
N ASP A 88 7.59 15.99 -6.44
CA ASP A 88 8.70 16.46 -5.59
C ASP A 88 8.47 16.19 -4.09
N TYR A 89 7.49 15.34 -3.75
CA TYR A 89 6.99 15.21 -2.39
C TYR A 89 6.93 13.76 -1.88
N VAL A 90 7.10 13.63 -0.57
CA VAL A 90 6.78 12.45 0.22
C VAL A 90 5.53 12.77 1.03
N LEU A 91 4.42 12.10 0.76
CA LEU A 91 3.18 12.21 1.53
C LEU A 91 3.08 11.02 2.47
N THR A 92 2.89 11.30 3.76
CA THR A 92 2.58 10.30 4.77
C THR A 92 1.22 10.56 5.40
N ALA A 93 0.57 9.50 5.85
CA ALA A 93 -0.65 9.59 6.64
C ALA A 93 -0.58 8.69 7.87
N THR A 94 -1.26 9.12 8.92
CA THR A 94 -1.54 8.36 10.15
C THR A 94 -2.98 8.66 10.56
N ASN A 95 -3.49 7.98 11.60
CA ASN A 95 -4.78 8.33 12.19
C ASN A 95 -4.86 9.77 12.75
N GLY A 96 -3.73 10.46 12.92
CA GLY A 96 -3.69 11.89 13.24
C GLY A 96 -3.95 12.83 12.04
N GLY A 97 -3.84 12.34 10.80
CA GLY A 97 -3.94 13.11 9.56
C GLY A 97 -2.73 12.93 8.63
N LEU A 98 -2.40 13.95 7.84
CA LEU A 98 -1.42 13.84 6.76
C LEU A 98 -0.25 14.82 6.92
N ILE A 99 0.95 14.42 6.48
CA ILE A 99 2.16 15.24 6.51
C ILE A 99 2.92 15.09 5.18
N VAL A 100 3.36 16.22 4.63
CA VAL A 100 4.12 16.37 3.39
C VAL A 100 5.55 16.76 3.73
N TYR A 101 6.50 16.04 3.15
CA TYR A 101 7.93 16.34 3.19
C TYR A 101 8.48 16.55 1.77
N THR A 102 9.63 17.22 1.68
CA THR A 102 10.45 17.19 0.48
C THR A 102 11.05 15.80 0.30
N ARG A 103 11.55 15.48 -0.90
CA ARG A 103 12.32 14.25 -1.15
C ARG A 103 13.65 14.17 -0.38
N ALA A 104 14.09 15.26 0.23
CA ALA A 104 15.25 15.30 1.12
C ALA A 104 14.87 15.02 2.59
N GLY A 105 13.57 14.90 2.91
CA GLY A 105 13.08 14.67 4.26
C GLY A 105 12.83 15.93 5.08
N ASP A 106 12.77 17.11 4.43
CA ASP A 106 12.42 18.35 5.12
C ASP A 106 10.91 18.54 5.18
N TYR A 107 10.39 19.02 6.31
CA TYR A 107 8.96 19.32 6.47
C TYR A 107 8.50 20.40 5.48
N VAL A 108 7.33 20.19 4.87
CA VAL A 108 6.67 21.17 3.99
C VAL A 108 5.35 21.63 4.60
N LEU A 109 4.42 20.71 4.83
CA LEU A 109 3.05 20.99 5.26
C LEU A 109 2.49 19.78 6.01
N GLY A 110 1.53 19.98 6.91
CA GLY A 110 0.84 18.88 7.55
C GLY A 110 -0.45 19.34 8.20
N VAL A 111 -1.46 18.47 8.18
CA VAL A 111 -2.84 18.81 8.54
C VAL A 111 -3.45 17.69 9.35
N HIS A 112 -4.30 18.07 10.31
CA HIS A 112 -5.20 17.13 10.97
C HIS A 112 -6.24 16.58 9.98
N GLN A 113 -6.74 15.36 10.22
CA GLN A 113 -7.74 14.68 9.38
C GLN A 113 -9.04 15.48 9.15
N SER A 114 -9.33 16.47 9.99
CA SER A 114 -10.45 17.40 9.81
C SER A 114 -10.36 18.23 8.51
N ALA A 115 -9.16 18.35 7.91
CA ALA A 115 -8.99 18.91 6.56
C ALA A 115 -9.76 18.13 5.49
N PHE A 116 -10.01 16.84 5.73
CA PHE A 116 -10.71 15.93 4.83
C PHE A 116 -11.96 15.35 5.49
N GLU A 117 -12.61 16.18 6.32
CA GLU A 117 -13.93 15.92 6.91
C GLU A 117 -13.93 14.83 7.99
N ASN A 118 -12.74 14.54 8.53
CA ASN A 118 -12.49 13.48 9.50
C ASN A 118 -12.73 12.07 8.91
N GLY A 119 -12.38 11.07 9.68
CA GLY A 119 -12.37 9.66 9.31
C GLY A 119 -11.25 8.96 10.07
N ILE A 120 -11.00 7.69 9.80
CA ILE A 120 -9.87 6.93 10.36
C ILE A 120 -9.25 6.02 9.30
N ASP A 121 -8.17 5.35 9.66
CA ASP A 121 -7.50 4.27 8.92
C ASP A 121 -7.12 4.67 7.49
N PRO A 122 -6.41 5.79 7.27
CA PRO A 122 -6.06 6.20 5.93
C PRO A 122 -5.23 5.12 5.24
N LYS A 123 -5.45 4.91 3.94
CA LYS A 123 -4.50 4.25 3.03
C LYS A 123 -4.20 5.19 1.89
N VAL A 124 -2.92 5.39 1.58
CA VAL A 124 -2.49 6.38 0.60
C VAL A 124 -1.78 5.73 -0.59
N PHE A 125 -1.88 6.35 -1.76
CA PHE A 125 -1.11 5.97 -2.93
C PHE A 125 -0.72 7.19 -3.76
N TYR A 126 0.27 7.01 -4.62
CA TYR A 126 0.56 7.92 -5.73
C TYR A 126 0.33 7.18 -7.04
N ASP A 127 -0.59 7.69 -7.86
CA ASP A 127 -0.79 7.19 -9.21
C ASP A 127 0.17 7.92 -10.13
N ARG A 128 1.23 7.22 -10.56
CA ARG A 128 2.28 7.77 -11.43
C ARG A 128 1.82 8.06 -12.85
N HIS A 129 0.71 7.46 -13.29
CA HIS A 129 0.19 7.65 -14.63
C HIS A 129 -0.71 8.89 -14.72
N ASN A 130 -1.53 9.11 -13.70
CA ASN A 130 -2.34 10.33 -13.60
C ASN A 130 -1.62 11.46 -12.88
N ARG A 131 -0.47 11.19 -12.24
CA ARG A 131 0.33 12.14 -11.46
C ARG A 131 -0.47 12.78 -10.34
N VAL A 132 -1.15 11.96 -9.54
CA VAL A 132 -1.99 12.40 -8.42
C VAL A 132 -1.72 11.54 -7.18
N PHE A 133 -1.91 12.14 -6.02
CA PHE A 133 -2.02 11.43 -4.76
C PHE A 133 -3.47 11.07 -4.51
N GLY A 134 -3.70 9.93 -3.86
CA GLY A 134 -5.02 9.49 -3.46
C GLY A 134 -5.03 8.81 -2.11
N PHE A 135 -6.14 8.90 -1.40
CA PHE A 135 -6.34 8.17 -0.14
C PHE A 135 -7.82 8.00 0.20
N ASP A 136 -8.10 7.04 1.10
CA ASP A 136 -9.40 6.88 1.74
C ASP A 136 -9.39 7.40 3.19
N LEU A 137 -10.58 7.70 3.70
CA LEU A 137 -10.86 7.84 5.12
C LEU A 137 -12.21 7.18 5.42
N TRP A 138 -12.22 6.24 6.37
CA TRP A 138 -13.45 5.54 6.79
C TRP A 138 -14.22 6.40 7.81
N VAL A 139 -15.51 6.67 7.55
CA VAL A 139 -16.37 7.48 8.43
C VAL A 139 -17.50 6.60 9.00
N TYR A 140 -17.31 6.12 10.23
CA TYR A 140 -18.25 5.19 10.87
C TYR A 140 -19.36 5.85 11.72
N TRP A 141 -19.29 7.16 11.93
CA TRP A 141 -20.11 7.87 12.93
C TRP A 141 -21.18 8.79 12.33
N ASP A 142 -21.74 8.44 11.18
CA ASP A 142 -22.75 9.27 10.55
C ASP A 142 -24.17 8.98 11.07
N ASP A 143 -24.92 10.03 11.41
CA ASP A 143 -26.30 9.91 11.92
C ASP A 143 -27.24 9.23 10.92
N ALA A 144 -26.97 9.41 9.62
CA ALA A 144 -27.71 8.81 8.52
C ALA A 144 -27.45 7.30 8.37
N LYS A 145 -26.41 6.76 9.04
CA LYS A 145 -25.97 5.36 8.98
C LYS A 145 -25.65 4.87 7.56
N VAL A 146 -25.32 5.77 6.65
CA VAL A 146 -24.82 5.45 5.31
C VAL A 146 -23.31 5.16 5.32
N LYS A 147 -22.62 5.50 6.43
CA LYS A 147 -21.21 5.21 6.72
C LYS A 147 -20.30 5.49 5.52
N PRO A 148 -20.17 6.76 5.10
CA PRO A 148 -19.46 7.04 3.87
C PRO A 148 -17.97 6.71 4.01
N VAL A 149 -17.35 6.36 2.88
CA VAL A 149 -15.89 6.34 2.72
C VAL A 149 -15.52 7.55 1.90
N ASN A 150 -14.68 8.41 2.47
CA ASN A 150 -14.20 9.59 1.80
C ASN A 150 -13.01 9.22 0.92
N ILE A 151 -13.21 9.17 -0.40
CA ILE A 151 -12.12 8.97 -1.35
C ILE A 151 -11.62 10.33 -1.81
N SER A 152 -10.37 10.67 -1.49
CA SER A 152 -9.77 11.96 -1.80
C SER A 152 -8.67 11.82 -2.84
N ILE A 153 -8.68 12.68 -3.86
CA ILE A 153 -7.68 12.71 -4.95
C ILE A 153 -7.17 14.14 -5.14
N SER A 154 -5.85 14.30 -5.27
CA SER A 154 -5.24 15.60 -5.59
C SER A 154 -5.44 15.94 -7.07
N GLU A 155 -5.49 17.23 -7.42
CA GLU A 155 -5.62 17.64 -8.83
C GLU A 155 -4.30 17.49 -9.61
N THR A 156 -3.17 17.46 -8.90
CA THR A 156 -1.82 17.45 -9.46
C THR A 156 -0.86 16.58 -8.64
N SER A 157 0.41 16.52 -9.06
CA SER A 157 1.49 15.87 -8.31
C SER A 157 2.03 16.70 -7.16
N ASP A 158 1.41 17.85 -6.85
CA ASP A 158 1.67 18.64 -5.65
C ASP A 158 0.53 18.38 -4.65
N PRO A 159 0.79 17.64 -3.55
CA PRO A 159 -0.22 17.34 -2.55
C PRO A 159 -0.56 18.53 -1.66
N THR A 160 0.17 19.66 -1.73
CA THR A 160 -0.14 20.87 -0.94
C THR A 160 -1.29 21.69 -1.54
N GLY A 161 -1.56 21.49 -2.84
CA GLY A 161 -2.59 22.19 -3.60
C GLY A 161 -4.00 21.63 -3.40
N ALA A 162 -4.79 21.68 -4.48
CA ALA A 162 -6.21 21.34 -4.44
C ALA A 162 -6.48 19.83 -4.40
N TRP A 163 -7.55 19.48 -3.69
CA TRP A 163 -8.05 18.11 -3.55
C TRP A 163 -9.56 18.04 -3.74
N ASN A 164 -10.03 16.89 -4.24
CA ASN A 164 -11.43 16.56 -4.42
C ASN A 164 -11.79 15.33 -3.58
N THR A 165 -12.71 15.49 -2.63
CA THR A 165 -13.19 14.40 -1.75
C THR A 165 -14.56 13.91 -2.19
N TYR A 166 -14.69 12.61 -2.38
CA TYR A 166 -15.88 11.90 -2.82
C TYR A 166 -16.42 11.03 -1.67
N PRO A 167 -17.48 11.46 -0.95
CA PRO A 167 -18.08 10.68 0.12
C PRO A 167 -18.96 9.57 -0.46
N VAL A 168 -18.42 8.37 -0.64
CA VAL A 168 -19.13 7.23 -1.25
C VAL A 168 -19.88 6.44 -0.17
N PRO A 169 -21.20 6.25 -0.28
CA PRO A 169 -21.97 5.48 0.70
C PRO A 169 -21.52 4.01 0.80
N ALA A 170 -21.28 3.53 2.01
CA ALA A 170 -20.96 2.12 2.30
C ALA A 170 -21.88 1.57 3.40
N PRO A 171 -23.21 1.53 3.17
CA PRO A 171 -24.15 1.05 4.16
C PRO A 171 -23.83 -0.40 4.55
N ALA A 172 -23.92 -0.70 5.85
CA ALA A 172 -23.51 -1.97 6.44
C ALA A 172 -22.02 -2.35 6.29
N GLY A 173 -21.20 -1.48 5.69
CA GLY A 173 -19.75 -1.63 5.69
C GLY A 173 -19.17 -1.54 7.10
N VAL A 174 -18.00 -2.15 7.23
CA VAL A 174 -17.15 -2.21 8.42
C VAL A 174 -15.75 -1.76 8.02
N ASP A 175 -15.02 -1.24 9.00
CA ASP A 175 -13.64 -0.84 8.84
C ASP A 175 -12.70 -2.01 8.44
N GLY A 176 -11.54 -1.67 7.88
CA GLY A 176 -10.54 -2.61 7.38
C GLY A 176 -10.50 -2.72 5.85
N GLY A 177 -11.00 -1.70 5.14
CA GLY A 177 -10.95 -1.64 3.68
C GLY A 177 -9.57 -1.31 3.11
N ALA A 178 -9.47 -1.17 1.80
CA ALA A 178 -8.24 -0.86 1.08
C ALA A 178 -8.53 -0.11 -0.22
N ILE A 179 -7.63 0.79 -0.59
CA ILE A 179 -7.71 1.64 -1.79
C ILE A 179 -6.53 1.36 -2.72
N ALA A 180 -6.77 1.41 -4.03
CA ALA A 180 -5.72 1.48 -5.03
C ALA A 180 -6.22 2.11 -6.34
N ALA A 181 -5.31 2.34 -7.29
CA ALA A 181 -5.65 2.87 -8.60
C ALA A 181 -4.92 2.15 -9.74
N SER A 182 -5.56 2.14 -10.91
CA SER A 182 -4.95 1.90 -12.22
C SER A 182 -4.90 3.22 -13.01
N ARG A 183 -4.50 3.21 -14.29
CA ARG A 183 -4.59 4.41 -15.15
C ARG A 183 -6.00 4.99 -15.25
N ARG A 184 -7.04 4.16 -15.09
CA ARG A 184 -8.43 4.56 -15.37
C ARG A 184 -9.30 4.63 -14.12
N TRP A 185 -9.09 3.70 -13.19
CA TRP A 185 -10.00 3.48 -12.09
C TRP A 185 -9.30 3.67 -10.74
N THR A 186 -9.97 4.37 -9.83
CA THR A 186 -9.67 4.32 -8.41
C THR A 186 -10.72 3.43 -7.76
N GLY A 187 -10.28 2.40 -7.04
CA GLY A 187 -11.17 1.42 -6.44
C GLY A 187 -10.93 1.25 -4.95
N TYR A 188 -11.98 0.91 -4.25
CA TYR A 188 -11.97 0.66 -2.82
C TYR A 188 -12.75 -0.61 -2.50
N SER A 189 -12.18 -1.47 -1.67
CA SER A 189 -12.84 -2.67 -1.13
C SER A 189 -12.93 -2.59 0.38
N PHE A 190 -14.00 -3.09 0.98
CA PHE A 190 -14.22 -3.08 2.43
C PHE A 190 -15.03 -4.29 2.91
N PRO A 191 -14.90 -4.71 4.18
CA PRO A 191 -15.74 -5.76 4.74
C PRO A 191 -17.16 -5.26 5.09
N GLY A 192 -18.11 -6.20 5.21
CA GLY A 192 -19.49 -5.91 5.62
C GLY A 192 -20.41 -5.44 4.48
N GLY A 193 -21.69 -5.81 4.56
CA GLY A 193 -22.66 -5.53 3.51
C GLY A 193 -22.59 -6.48 2.30
N GLU A 194 -23.53 -6.30 1.38
CA GLU A 194 -23.62 -7.10 0.15
C GLU A 194 -22.68 -6.56 -0.94
N GLU A 195 -22.45 -5.25 -0.96
CA GLU A 195 -21.65 -4.54 -1.95
C GLU A 195 -20.36 -4.07 -1.31
N ARG A 196 -19.27 -4.81 -1.53
CA ARG A 196 -18.01 -4.66 -0.77
C ARG A 196 -16.87 -4.08 -1.59
N THR A 197 -17.13 -3.71 -2.83
CA THR A 197 -16.16 -3.04 -3.70
C THR A 197 -16.88 -2.02 -4.56
N PHE A 198 -16.26 -0.85 -4.74
CA PHE A 198 -16.68 0.11 -5.77
C PHE A 198 -15.48 0.67 -6.53
N VAL A 199 -15.74 1.18 -7.74
CA VAL A 199 -14.76 1.93 -8.53
C VAL A 199 -15.34 3.27 -8.98
N LEU A 200 -14.46 4.26 -9.14
CA LEU A 200 -14.74 5.56 -9.73
C LEU A 200 -13.70 5.88 -10.81
N ARG A 201 -14.07 6.71 -11.79
CA ARG A 201 -13.17 7.09 -12.88
C ARG A 201 -12.16 8.13 -12.38
N THR A 202 -10.88 7.78 -12.38
CA THR A 202 -9.80 8.63 -11.84
C THR A 202 -9.71 9.97 -12.56
N ALA A 203 -9.97 10.00 -13.88
CA ALA A 203 -9.95 11.23 -14.66
C ALA A 203 -10.99 12.26 -14.22
N ASP A 204 -12.20 11.82 -13.83
CA ASP A 204 -13.25 12.72 -13.34
C ASP A 204 -12.95 13.19 -11.92
N MET A 205 -12.41 12.27 -11.09
CA MET A 205 -11.96 12.59 -9.73
C MET A 205 -10.87 13.66 -9.71
N LYS A 206 -9.86 13.49 -10.56
CA LYS A 206 -8.77 14.46 -10.74
C LYS A 206 -9.28 15.81 -11.24
N ALA A 207 -10.29 15.82 -12.11
CA ALA A 207 -10.87 17.04 -12.64
C ALA A 207 -11.86 17.74 -11.69
N GLY A 208 -12.13 17.16 -10.50
CA GLY A 208 -13.10 17.69 -9.54
C GLY A 208 -14.54 17.69 -10.07
N LYS A 209 -14.86 16.76 -10.98
CA LYS A 209 -16.20 16.61 -11.54
C LYS A 209 -17.04 15.65 -10.72
N PRO A 210 -18.38 15.75 -10.77
CA PRO A 210 -19.24 14.65 -10.36
C PRO A 210 -18.82 13.37 -11.11
N THR A 211 -18.71 12.26 -10.39
CA THR A 211 -18.32 10.97 -10.96
C THR A 211 -19.29 9.89 -10.51
N THR A 212 -19.47 8.86 -11.33
CA THR A 212 -20.26 7.68 -10.96
C THR A 212 -19.41 6.74 -10.10
N ALA A 213 -19.94 6.31 -8.96
CA ALA A 213 -19.47 5.17 -8.20
C ALA A 213 -20.22 3.91 -8.68
N TYR A 214 -19.46 2.90 -9.08
CA TYR A 214 -19.99 1.61 -9.54
C TYR A 214 -19.70 0.55 -8.48
N HIS A 215 -20.73 0.08 -7.79
CA HIS A 215 -20.65 -0.90 -6.72
C HIS A 215 -20.83 -2.31 -7.26
N PHE A 216 -19.96 -3.23 -6.86
CA PHE A 216 -20.01 -4.63 -7.25
C PHE A 216 -20.59 -5.50 -6.15
N PRO A 217 -21.33 -6.56 -6.51
CA PRO A 217 -21.80 -7.54 -5.55
C PRO A 217 -20.61 -8.33 -4.97
N GLY A 218 -20.61 -8.51 -3.66
CA GLY A 218 -19.51 -9.12 -2.93
C GLY A 218 -18.25 -8.26 -2.92
N GLY A 219 -17.13 -8.86 -2.52
CA GLY A 219 -15.82 -8.23 -2.53
C GLY A 219 -14.97 -8.82 -3.64
N LEU A 220 -14.32 -7.97 -4.44
CA LEU A 220 -13.45 -8.42 -5.53
C LEU A 220 -12.06 -8.88 -5.04
N GLY A 221 -11.67 -8.48 -3.82
CA GLY A 221 -10.36 -8.69 -3.22
C GLY A 221 -9.74 -7.38 -2.75
N HIS A 222 -8.49 -7.43 -2.30
CA HIS A 222 -7.69 -6.23 -2.04
C HIS A 222 -7.37 -5.56 -3.37
N PRO A 223 -7.70 -4.27 -3.59
CA PRO A 223 -7.36 -3.58 -4.83
C PRO A 223 -5.83 -3.47 -4.97
N VAL A 224 -5.35 -3.61 -6.20
CA VAL A 224 -3.92 -3.64 -6.52
C VAL A 224 -3.51 -2.28 -7.06
N LEU A 225 -2.45 -1.69 -6.50
CA LEU A 225 -1.89 -0.45 -7.03
C LEU A 225 -1.17 -0.75 -8.35
N GLY A 226 -1.74 -0.24 -9.44
CA GLY A 226 -1.18 -0.35 -10.77
C GLY A 226 0.04 0.56 -10.91
N GLN A 227 1.23 -0.04 -10.83
CA GLN A 227 2.46 0.65 -11.22
C GLN A 227 2.71 0.46 -12.72
N ASP A 228 2.27 -0.65 -13.30
CA ASP A 228 2.27 -0.82 -14.75
C ASP A 228 1.23 0.08 -15.43
N ALA A 229 1.52 0.48 -16.66
CA ALA A 229 0.68 1.35 -17.47
C ALA A 229 -0.56 0.62 -18.04
N VAL A 230 -1.41 0.09 -17.18
CA VAL A 230 -2.65 -0.64 -17.51
C VAL A 230 -3.91 0.14 -17.09
N ASP A 231 -4.97 0.01 -17.88
CA ASP A 231 -6.25 0.65 -17.60
C ASP A 231 -7.10 -0.17 -16.62
N SER A 232 -7.04 -1.50 -16.67
CA SER A 232 -7.78 -2.37 -15.75
C SER A 232 -7.27 -2.23 -14.32
N LEU A 233 -8.18 -2.20 -13.35
CA LEU A 233 -7.84 -2.25 -11.93
C LEU A 233 -7.94 -3.69 -11.45
N TYR A 234 -6.83 -4.23 -10.95
CA TYR A 234 -6.76 -5.61 -10.45
C TYR A 234 -7.12 -5.69 -8.97
N PHE A 235 -7.56 -6.86 -8.56
CA PHE A 235 -7.88 -7.21 -7.18
C PHE A 235 -7.31 -8.58 -6.87
N LEU A 236 -6.70 -8.72 -5.69
CA LEU A 236 -6.16 -9.97 -5.19
C LEU A 236 -6.95 -10.43 -3.97
N ASP A 237 -7.49 -11.65 -4.03
CA ASP A 237 -8.06 -12.33 -2.87
C ASP A 237 -7.16 -13.51 -2.48
N VAL A 238 -6.74 -13.51 -1.21
CA VAL A 238 -5.88 -14.55 -0.62
C VAL A 238 -6.72 -15.39 0.35
N THR A 239 -7.19 -16.53 -0.15
CA THR A 239 -7.94 -17.49 0.65
C THR A 239 -6.96 -18.39 1.42
N PRO A 240 -7.44 -19.29 2.29
CA PRO A 240 -6.56 -20.26 2.94
C PRO A 240 -5.88 -21.27 2.00
N LYS A 241 -6.28 -21.35 0.72
CA LYS A 241 -5.78 -22.35 -0.23
C LYS A 241 -5.39 -21.79 -1.59
N GLU A 242 -5.98 -20.68 -1.99
CA GLU A 242 -5.92 -20.18 -3.36
C GLU A 242 -5.56 -18.69 -3.38
N PHE A 243 -4.84 -18.31 -4.44
CA PHE A 243 -4.82 -16.93 -4.90
C PHE A 243 -5.85 -16.78 -6.01
N ILE A 244 -6.70 -15.76 -5.89
CA ILE A 244 -7.74 -15.44 -6.87
C ILE A 244 -7.53 -14.01 -7.34
N VAL A 245 -7.34 -13.85 -8.64
CA VAL A 245 -7.12 -12.55 -9.28
C VAL A 245 -8.36 -12.17 -10.06
N ARG A 246 -8.89 -10.98 -9.78
CA ARG A 246 -9.99 -10.37 -10.53
C ARG A 246 -9.52 -9.03 -11.10
N CYS A 247 -10.23 -8.51 -12.08
CA CYS A 247 -10.05 -7.13 -12.49
C CYS A 247 -11.37 -6.46 -12.83
N VAL A 248 -11.37 -5.14 -12.77
CA VAL A 248 -12.39 -4.28 -13.35
C VAL A 248 -11.83 -3.63 -14.60
N GLU A 249 -12.57 -3.77 -15.71
CA GLU A 249 -12.24 -3.19 -17.01
C GLU A 249 -13.45 -2.46 -17.59
N GLU A 250 -13.22 -1.60 -18.60
CA GLU A 250 -14.30 -0.88 -19.26
C GLU A 250 -14.99 -1.79 -20.28
N GLY A 251 -16.31 -1.95 -20.15
CA GLY A 251 -17.15 -2.64 -21.12
C GLY A 251 -17.41 -1.81 -22.38
N GLU A 252 -18.06 -2.41 -23.38
CA GLU A 252 -18.33 -1.78 -24.67
C GLU A 252 -19.17 -0.50 -24.59
N ASP A 253 -20.05 -0.41 -23.59
CA ASP A 253 -20.90 0.75 -23.31
C ASP A 253 -20.22 1.81 -22.41
N GLY A 254 -18.96 1.59 -22.02
CA GLY A 254 -18.20 2.44 -21.13
C GLY A 254 -18.44 2.19 -19.63
N ALA A 255 -19.38 1.30 -19.27
CA ALA A 255 -19.59 0.90 -17.88
C ALA A 255 -18.53 -0.15 -17.45
N PRO A 256 -18.05 -0.10 -16.20
CA PRO A 256 -17.07 -1.07 -15.73
C PRO A 256 -17.69 -2.46 -15.53
N LEU A 257 -16.94 -3.50 -15.89
CA LEU A 257 -17.28 -4.91 -15.66
C LEU A 257 -16.17 -5.58 -14.84
N ALA A 258 -16.55 -6.38 -13.86
CA ALA A 258 -15.62 -7.20 -13.09
C ALA A 258 -15.49 -8.59 -13.75
N ARG A 259 -14.27 -9.11 -13.86
CA ARG A 259 -14.02 -10.47 -14.36
C ARG A 259 -13.02 -11.23 -13.52
N LEU A 260 -13.15 -12.55 -13.52
CA LEU A 260 -12.09 -13.44 -13.07
C LEU A 260 -10.93 -13.39 -14.08
N VAL A 261 -9.72 -13.19 -13.59
CA VAL A 261 -8.49 -13.25 -14.40
C VAL A 261 -7.84 -14.62 -14.26
N GLY A 262 -7.79 -15.14 -13.04
CA GLY A 262 -7.40 -16.52 -12.79
C GLY A 262 -7.45 -16.89 -11.32
N ARG A 263 -7.23 -18.17 -11.06
CA ARG A 263 -7.15 -18.74 -9.72
C ARG A 263 -6.20 -19.93 -9.72
N SER A 264 -5.41 -20.05 -8.67
CA SER A 264 -4.47 -21.14 -8.48
C SER A 264 -4.37 -21.52 -7.01
N GLU A 265 -4.24 -22.82 -6.73
CA GLU A 265 -3.88 -23.28 -5.38
C GLU A 265 -2.44 -22.87 -5.07
N HIS A 266 -2.24 -22.19 -3.94
CA HIS A 266 -0.95 -21.57 -3.64
C HIS A 266 0.05 -22.51 -2.94
N GLY A 267 -0.41 -23.63 -2.35
CA GLY A 267 0.46 -24.60 -1.68
C GLY A 267 1.28 -24.09 -0.47
N LEU A 268 1.09 -22.83 -0.06
CA LEU A 268 1.81 -22.21 1.05
C LEU A 268 1.75 -23.03 2.34
N GLN A 269 2.93 -23.21 2.96
CA GLN A 269 3.06 -23.92 4.25
C GLN A 269 2.60 -23.05 5.42
N PHE A 270 2.84 -21.74 5.36
CA PHE A 270 2.56 -20.79 6.44
C PHE A 270 1.36 -19.92 6.06
N VAL A 271 0.16 -20.37 6.44
CA VAL A 271 -1.12 -19.65 6.16
C VAL A 271 -1.89 -19.28 7.43
N GLY A 272 -1.35 -19.65 8.60
CA GLY A 272 -1.97 -19.37 9.89
C GLY A 272 -1.85 -17.90 10.27
N SER A 273 -2.89 -17.37 10.93
CA SER A 273 -2.85 -16.02 11.50
C SER A 273 -1.67 -15.88 12.46
N PRO A 274 -0.91 -14.78 12.41
CA PRO A 274 0.25 -14.59 13.27
C PRO A 274 -0.19 -14.47 14.74
N PRO A 275 0.57 -15.04 15.69
CA PRO A 275 0.29 -14.87 17.11
C PRO A 275 0.63 -13.43 17.54
N GLN A 276 0.12 -13.00 18.70
CA GLN A 276 0.64 -11.76 19.32
C GLN A 276 2.12 -11.95 19.72
N SER A 277 2.89 -10.87 19.66
CA SER A 277 4.34 -10.91 19.80
C SER A 277 4.83 -10.35 21.14
N PRO A 278 5.89 -10.91 21.74
CA PRO A 278 6.50 -10.38 22.95
C PRO A 278 7.27 -9.08 22.68
N GLN A 279 7.50 -8.32 23.74
CA GLN A 279 8.29 -7.08 23.73
C GLN A 279 9.06 -6.93 25.05
N LYS A 280 10.19 -6.23 25.02
CA LYS A 280 11.01 -5.99 26.22
C LYS A 280 10.26 -5.21 27.29
N GLY A 281 10.53 -5.54 28.55
CA GLY A 281 10.12 -4.72 29.70
C GLY A 281 8.65 -4.86 30.13
N THR A 282 7.89 -5.80 29.53
CA THR A 282 6.50 -6.09 29.91
C THR A 282 6.11 -7.51 29.47
N ASP A 283 5.15 -8.12 30.17
CA ASP A 283 4.56 -9.41 29.77
C ASP A 283 3.36 -9.24 28.82
N LYS A 284 2.94 -8.00 28.54
CA LYS A 284 1.82 -7.71 27.63
C LYS A 284 2.28 -7.87 26.17
N PRO A 285 1.69 -8.78 25.38
CA PRO A 285 2.08 -8.96 24.00
C PRO A 285 1.44 -7.90 23.08
N THR A 286 2.07 -7.64 21.95
CA THR A 286 1.62 -6.68 20.92
C THR A 286 1.01 -7.41 19.71
N ALA A 287 0.12 -6.74 18.97
CA ALA A 287 -0.41 -7.26 17.71
C ALA A 287 0.69 -7.38 16.64
N SER A 288 0.61 -8.43 15.82
CA SER A 288 1.65 -8.74 14.82
C SER A 288 1.28 -8.38 13.39
N GLY A 289 0.01 -8.13 13.11
CA GLY A 289 -0.53 -7.91 11.77
C GLY A 289 -1.50 -9.01 11.35
N ASP A 290 -1.82 -9.04 10.05
CA ASP A 290 -2.79 -9.96 9.45
C ASP A 290 -2.14 -10.79 8.31
N ARG A 291 -2.73 -11.96 8.04
CA ARG A 291 -2.40 -12.83 6.90
C ARG A 291 -2.95 -12.31 5.57
N ARG A 292 -3.93 -11.42 5.62
CA ARG A 292 -4.45 -10.71 4.45
C ARG A 292 -3.42 -9.66 4.07
N PRO A 293 -2.95 -9.66 2.81
CA PRO A 293 -1.93 -8.71 2.40
C PRO A 293 -2.43 -7.29 2.57
N LYS A 294 -1.48 -6.42 2.90
CA LYS A 294 -1.64 -4.97 2.90
C LYS A 294 -0.63 -4.43 1.89
N ASN A 295 -1.05 -3.52 1.03
CA ASN A 295 -0.25 -3.01 -0.11
C ASN A 295 0.12 -4.11 -1.11
N VAL A 296 -0.74 -4.29 -2.12
CA VAL A 296 -0.51 -5.17 -3.27
C VAL A 296 -0.23 -4.29 -4.48
N VAL A 297 0.82 -4.60 -5.24
CA VAL A 297 1.21 -3.81 -6.42
C VAL A 297 1.25 -4.68 -7.68
N LEU A 298 0.92 -4.09 -8.83
CA LEU A 298 1.14 -4.68 -10.15
C LEU A 298 2.36 -4.00 -10.78
N GLN A 299 3.43 -4.77 -10.97
CA GLN A 299 4.70 -4.29 -11.53
C GLN A 299 5.35 -5.39 -12.37
N GLY A 300 5.71 -5.06 -13.61
CA GLY A 300 6.34 -6.02 -14.54
C GLY A 300 5.41 -7.11 -15.07
N GLY A 301 4.09 -6.92 -14.98
CA GLY A 301 3.09 -7.92 -15.32
C GLY A 301 2.72 -8.87 -14.16
N HIS A 302 3.37 -8.73 -13.00
CA HIS A 302 3.18 -9.58 -11.83
C HIS A 302 2.49 -8.85 -10.68
N LEU A 303 1.74 -9.59 -9.86
CA LEU A 303 1.27 -9.10 -8.58
C LEU A 303 2.30 -9.39 -7.49
N TRP A 304 2.57 -8.37 -6.68
CA TRP A 304 3.50 -8.47 -5.57
C TRP A 304 2.84 -8.06 -4.28
N PHE A 305 3.09 -8.83 -3.22
CA PHE A 305 2.57 -8.54 -1.89
C PHE A 305 3.39 -9.21 -0.79
N SER A 306 3.22 -8.70 0.43
CA SER A 306 3.70 -9.30 1.66
C SER A 306 2.55 -9.47 2.65
N HIS A 307 2.66 -10.46 3.52
CA HIS A 307 1.74 -10.65 4.64
C HIS A 307 2.46 -11.23 5.86
N THR A 308 1.84 -11.08 7.03
CA THR A 308 2.40 -11.59 8.28
C THR A 308 1.79 -12.97 8.57
N VAL A 309 2.64 -13.96 8.82
CA VAL A 309 2.25 -15.37 8.99
C VAL A 309 2.79 -15.93 10.31
N ASN A 310 2.16 -17.00 10.80
CA ASN A 310 2.69 -17.77 11.93
C ASN A 310 3.77 -18.76 11.47
N VAL A 311 5.00 -18.55 11.95
CA VAL A 311 6.14 -19.43 11.74
C VAL A 311 6.62 -19.94 13.10
N GLY A 312 6.33 -21.20 13.43
CA GLY A 312 6.81 -21.82 14.67
C GLY A 312 6.36 -21.11 15.96
N GLY A 313 5.19 -20.47 15.97
CA GLY A 313 4.69 -19.72 17.13
C GLY A 313 5.18 -18.28 17.22
N ARG A 314 5.81 -17.76 16.16
CA ARG A 314 6.21 -16.35 16.04
C ARG A 314 5.65 -15.73 14.76
N ALA A 315 5.55 -14.41 14.75
CA ALA A 315 5.22 -13.67 13.55
C ALA A 315 6.43 -13.62 12.61
N GLY A 316 6.22 -13.98 11.35
CA GLY A 316 7.20 -13.86 10.28
C GLY A 316 6.60 -13.15 9.07
N VAL A 317 7.46 -12.71 8.17
CA VAL A 317 7.06 -12.05 6.92
C VAL A 317 7.21 -13.04 5.78
N GLN A 318 6.13 -13.25 5.03
CA GLN A 318 6.17 -13.96 3.77
C GLN A 318 5.81 -12.99 2.64
N TRP A 319 6.54 -13.05 1.53
CA TRP A 319 6.33 -12.19 0.37
C TRP A 319 6.33 -13.01 -0.91
N HIS A 320 5.61 -12.52 -1.92
CA HIS A 320 5.35 -13.26 -3.15
C HIS A 320 5.43 -12.36 -4.38
N GLU A 321 5.89 -12.96 -5.47
CA GLU A 321 5.60 -12.56 -6.85
C GLU A 321 4.69 -13.64 -7.43
N ILE A 322 3.54 -13.23 -7.97
CA ILE A 322 2.61 -14.15 -8.62
C ILE A 322 2.23 -13.65 -10.02
N GLU A 323 1.99 -14.59 -10.91
CA GLU A 323 1.36 -14.33 -12.21
C GLU A 323 -0.11 -13.91 -12.01
N LEU A 324 -0.70 -13.29 -13.05
CA LEU A 324 -2.10 -12.87 -13.01
C LEU A 324 -3.10 -14.05 -12.95
N ASP A 325 -2.66 -15.27 -13.20
CA ASP A 325 -3.47 -16.48 -13.00
C ASP A 325 -3.41 -17.05 -11.56
N GLY A 326 -2.61 -16.42 -10.68
CA GLY A 326 -2.38 -16.83 -9.30
C GLY A 326 -1.20 -17.78 -9.11
N THR A 327 -0.48 -18.17 -10.18
CA THR A 327 0.69 -19.04 -10.06
C THR A 327 1.84 -18.31 -9.38
N ILE A 328 2.53 -18.95 -8.43
CA ILE A 328 3.70 -18.39 -7.76
C ILE A 328 4.90 -18.39 -8.71
N VAL A 329 5.53 -17.23 -8.89
CA VAL A 329 6.83 -17.08 -9.57
C VAL A 329 7.96 -17.28 -8.57
N GLN A 330 7.91 -16.55 -7.46
CA GLN A 330 8.84 -16.71 -6.35
C GLN A 330 8.18 -16.34 -5.03
N SER A 331 8.77 -16.83 -3.94
CA SER A 331 8.36 -16.47 -2.59
C SER A 331 9.58 -16.44 -1.68
N GLY A 332 9.57 -15.55 -0.70
CA GLY A 332 10.60 -15.50 0.33
C GLY A 332 9.99 -15.44 1.73
N LEU A 333 10.77 -15.86 2.72
CA LEU A 333 10.39 -15.90 4.12
C LEU A 333 11.46 -15.22 4.97
N LEU A 334 11.04 -14.25 5.78
CA LEU A 334 11.81 -13.75 6.91
C LEU A 334 11.18 -14.29 8.20
N ALA A 335 11.94 -15.06 8.95
CA ALA A 335 11.54 -15.59 10.24
C ALA A 335 12.75 -15.65 11.17
N SER A 336 12.48 -15.68 12.47
CA SER A 336 13.50 -15.80 13.51
C SER A 336 13.01 -16.73 14.61
N GLU A 337 13.93 -17.47 15.23
CA GLU A 337 13.63 -18.31 16.40
C GLU A 337 13.46 -17.47 17.68
N THR A 338 13.97 -16.24 17.69
CA THR A 338 14.05 -15.37 18.88
C THR A 338 13.25 -14.09 18.74
N SER A 339 13.06 -13.59 17.52
CA SER A 339 12.34 -12.34 17.21
C SER A 339 11.04 -12.62 16.44
N SER A 340 10.09 -11.69 16.57
CA SER A 340 8.92 -11.60 15.72
C SER A 340 9.07 -10.44 14.74
N PHE A 341 8.70 -10.67 13.47
CA PHE A 341 8.59 -9.64 12.46
C PHE A 341 7.12 -9.35 12.18
N ILE A 342 6.72 -8.08 12.35
CA ILE A 342 5.33 -7.66 12.43
C ILE A 342 5.03 -6.53 11.43
N GLN A 343 3.75 -6.40 11.05
CA GLN A 343 3.20 -5.33 10.21
C GLN A 343 3.99 -5.07 8.92
N THR A 344 4.10 -6.11 8.08
CA THR A 344 4.87 -6.00 6.84
C THR A 344 4.18 -5.17 5.75
N SER A 345 4.99 -4.54 4.91
CA SER A 345 4.61 -3.85 3.67
C SER A 345 5.68 -4.05 2.60
N LEU A 346 5.32 -3.87 1.32
CA LEU A 346 6.20 -4.15 0.19
C LEU A 346 6.15 -3.05 -0.89
N ALA A 347 7.27 -2.82 -1.56
CA ALA A 347 7.37 -1.99 -2.75
C ALA A 347 8.26 -2.64 -3.82
N VAL A 348 7.93 -2.43 -5.09
CA VAL A 348 8.68 -2.96 -6.24
C VAL A 348 8.97 -1.85 -7.23
N ASN A 349 10.16 -1.81 -7.82
CA ASN A 349 10.52 -0.78 -8.81
C ASN A 349 10.49 -1.28 -10.26
N ASP A 350 10.83 -0.40 -11.22
CA ASP A 350 10.85 -0.73 -12.66
C ASP A 350 11.93 -1.75 -13.05
N GLN A 351 12.86 -2.07 -12.16
CA GLN A 351 13.86 -3.13 -12.34
C GLN A 351 13.57 -4.40 -11.55
N LEU A 352 12.35 -4.50 -10.99
CA LEU A 352 11.92 -5.61 -10.13
C LEU A 352 12.80 -5.79 -8.88
N ASP A 353 13.43 -4.70 -8.44
CA ASP A 353 13.99 -4.63 -7.09
C ASP A 353 12.82 -4.54 -6.11
N VAL A 354 12.95 -5.22 -4.97
CA VAL A 354 11.89 -5.34 -3.98
C VAL A 354 12.40 -4.82 -2.65
N LEU A 355 11.58 -4.02 -1.98
CA LEU A 355 11.77 -3.61 -0.59
C LEU A 355 10.63 -4.19 0.24
N VAL A 356 10.98 -4.72 1.41
CA VAL A 356 10.06 -5.21 2.41
C VAL A 356 10.33 -4.46 3.71
N GLY A 357 9.38 -3.62 4.13
CA GLY A 357 9.42 -2.91 5.42
C GLY A 357 8.60 -3.65 6.47
N PHE A 358 9.06 -3.65 7.72
CA PHE A 358 8.40 -4.31 8.85
C PHE A 358 8.93 -3.75 10.18
N GLN A 359 8.33 -4.15 11.31
CA GLN A 359 8.96 -3.95 12.62
C GLN A 359 9.44 -5.27 13.22
N GLU A 360 10.45 -5.18 14.09
CA GLU A 360 10.96 -6.29 14.87
C GLU A 360 10.67 -6.07 16.35
N THR A 361 10.25 -7.14 17.03
CA THR A 361 10.06 -7.15 18.49
C THR A 361 10.43 -8.51 19.07
N SER A 362 10.93 -8.52 20.30
CA SER A 362 11.30 -9.74 21.02
C SER A 362 11.29 -9.49 22.53
N PRO A 363 11.45 -10.52 23.38
CA PRO A 363 11.63 -10.30 24.82
C PRO A 363 12.86 -9.41 25.15
N GLY A 364 13.82 -9.31 24.22
CA GLY A 364 15.07 -8.56 24.41
C GLY A 364 15.09 -7.15 23.81
N MET A 365 14.07 -6.75 23.04
CA MET A 365 14.00 -5.44 22.38
C MET A 365 12.60 -4.83 22.37
N PHE A 366 12.54 -3.51 22.20
CA PHE A 366 11.28 -2.78 21.97
C PHE A 366 10.92 -2.82 20.49
N ILE A 367 9.67 -2.47 20.15
CA ILE A 367 9.21 -2.47 18.76
C ILE A 367 10.04 -1.48 17.95
N SER A 368 10.79 -2.01 16.97
CA SER A 368 11.82 -1.27 16.26
C SER A 368 11.71 -1.46 14.74
N PRO A 369 11.84 -0.40 13.94
CA PRO A 369 11.61 -0.47 12.51
C PRO A 369 12.79 -1.13 11.77
N ARG A 370 12.45 -1.96 10.79
CA ARG A 370 13.37 -2.74 9.96
C ARG A 370 12.98 -2.65 8.50
N LEU A 371 13.94 -2.92 7.63
CA LEU A 371 13.68 -3.24 6.24
C LEU A 371 14.63 -4.32 5.75
N ALA A 372 14.24 -5.01 4.70
CA ALA A 372 15.11 -5.83 3.88
C ALA A 372 14.78 -5.56 2.41
N TRP A 373 15.74 -5.78 1.52
CA TRP A 373 15.53 -5.53 0.10
C TRP A 373 16.31 -6.52 -0.75
N ARG A 374 15.95 -6.62 -2.03
CA ARG A 374 16.68 -7.38 -3.04
C ARG A 374 16.73 -6.61 -4.33
N ARG A 375 17.75 -6.91 -5.14
CA ARG A 375 17.74 -6.56 -6.55
C ARG A 375 16.94 -7.59 -7.34
N GLY A 376 16.33 -7.18 -8.46
CA GLY A 376 15.67 -8.11 -9.40
C GLY A 376 16.59 -9.20 -9.96
N THR A 377 17.92 -8.97 -9.91
CA THR A 377 18.96 -9.93 -10.32
C THR A 377 19.53 -10.78 -9.18
N ASP A 378 19.14 -10.51 -7.92
CA ASP A 378 19.50 -11.40 -6.81
C ASP A 378 18.76 -12.73 -6.96
N GLU A 379 19.27 -13.80 -6.35
CA GLU A 379 18.66 -15.14 -6.40
C GLU A 379 17.15 -15.07 -6.04
N PRO A 380 16.26 -15.66 -6.87
CA PRO A 380 14.82 -15.64 -6.59
C PRO A 380 14.47 -16.17 -5.19
N GLY A 381 13.49 -15.55 -4.53
CA GLY A 381 13.02 -15.92 -3.20
C GLY A 381 13.93 -15.47 -2.05
N THR A 382 15.02 -14.75 -2.33
CA THR A 382 15.95 -14.25 -1.30
C THR A 382 15.81 -12.75 -1.08
N LEU A 383 16.04 -12.32 0.17
CA LEU A 383 16.25 -10.92 0.53
C LEU A 383 17.68 -10.78 1.07
N ARG A 384 18.26 -9.59 0.90
CA ARG A 384 19.53 -9.22 1.55
C ARG A 384 19.34 -9.14 3.07
N PRO A 385 20.45 -9.06 3.84
CA PRO A 385 20.37 -8.94 5.29
C PRO A 385 19.46 -7.80 5.74
N VAL A 386 18.75 -8.03 6.85
CA VAL A 386 17.87 -7.04 7.47
C VAL A 386 18.69 -5.83 7.93
N VAL A 387 18.15 -4.64 7.68
CA VAL A 387 18.73 -3.36 8.09
C VAL A 387 17.84 -2.71 9.14
N SER A 388 18.45 -2.24 10.23
CA SER A 388 17.77 -1.41 11.24
C SER A 388 17.69 0.03 10.77
N ILE A 389 16.52 0.66 10.84
CA ILE A 389 16.34 2.10 10.55
C ILE A 389 16.00 2.92 11.79
N GLY A 390 15.99 2.28 12.97
CA GLY A 390 15.70 2.89 14.25
C GLY A 390 15.54 1.84 15.35
N GLU A 391 15.56 2.29 16.60
CA GLU A 391 15.36 1.45 17.77
C GLU A 391 14.26 2.05 18.65
N GLY A 392 13.31 1.21 19.07
CA GLY A 392 12.30 1.57 20.04
C GLY A 392 12.91 1.84 21.42
N LYS A 393 12.23 2.64 22.24
CA LYS A 393 12.79 3.16 23.48
C LYS A 393 12.08 2.69 24.76
N ALA A 394 10.82 2.30 24.66
CA ALA A 394 10.04 1.82 25.81
C ALA A 394 9.09 0.68 25.46
N ALA A 395 8.59 0.03 26.50
CA ALA A 395 7.55 -0.97 26.41
C ALA A 395 6.21 -0.31 26.08
N THR A 396 5.44 -0.90 25.17
CA THR A 396 4.08 -0.43 24.87
C THR A 396 3.07 -1.00 25.86
N GLU A 397 1.84 -0.50 25.81
CA GLU A 397 0.74 -1.06 26.61
C GLU A 397 0.27 -2.45 26.14
N GLY A 398 0.80 -2.96 25.02
CA GLY A 398 0.38 -4.20 24.38
C GLY A 398 -0.95 -4.07 23.64
N GLY A 399 -1.44 -5.19 23.10
CA GLY A 399 -2.64 -5.20 22.26
C GLY A 399 -2.39 -4.53 20.90
N PRO A 400 -3.38 -3.81 20.36
CA PRO A 400 -3.21 -3.12 19.07
C PRO A 400 -2.07 -2.09 19.08
N TRP A 401 -1.24 -2.13 18.04
CA TRP A 401 -0.08 -1.24 17.79
C TRP A 401 -0.27 -0.38 16.53
N GLY A 402 -1.31 -0.67 15.78
CA GLY A 402 -1.51 -0.26 14.39
C GLY A 402 -1.45 -1.50 13.49
N ASP A 403 -2.33 -1.54 12.49
CA ASP A 403 -2.53 -2.66 11.57
C ASP A 403 -1.81 -2.46 10.24
N TYR A 404 -1.13 -1.32 10.09
CA TYR A 404 -0.55 -0.92 8.81
C TYR A 404 0.91 -0.49 8.93
N SER A 405 1.59 -0.65 7.81
CA SER A 405 2.86 -0.01 7.49
C SER A 405 2.86 0.27 6.00
N GLY A 406 3.68 1.22 5.56
CA GLY A 406 3.66 1.68 4.18
C GLY A 406 4.99 1.43 3.50
N SER A 407 4.96 0.93 2.27
CA SER A 407 6.11 0.95 1.36
C SER A 407 5.61 1.32 -0.04
N CYS A 408 6.40 2.10 -0.79
CA CYS A 408 6.03 2.48 -2.15
C CYS A 408 7.26 2.69 -3.04
N ILE A 409 7.04 2.58 -4.36
CA ILE A 409 7.98 3.05 -5.38
C ILE A 409 7.96 4.58 -5.43
N ASP A 410 9.10 5.18 -5.73
CA ASP A 410 9.16 6.57 -6.11
C ASP A 410 8.49 6.79 -7.48
N GLY A 411 7.28 7.35 -7.47
CA GLY A 411 6.47 7.50 -8.68
C GLY A 411 7.02 8.48 -9.72
N GLN A 412 8.10 9.21 -9.41
CA GLN A 412 8.71 10.15 -10.33
C GLN A 412 9.96 9.57 -11.03
N ASN A 413 10.77 8.76 -10.36
CA ASN A 413 11.95 8.14 -10.99
C ASN A 413 11.79 6.65 -11.31
N GLY A 414 10.77 5.98 -10.74
CA GLY A 414 10.48 4.56 -11.00
C GLY A 414 11.53 3.59 -10.44
N LEU A 415 12.43 4.06 -9.60
CA LEU A 415 13.60 3.29 -9.13
C LEU A 415 13.70 3.22 -7.62
N ASP A 416 13.71 4.37 -6.95
CA ASP A 416 13.94 4.40 -5.50
C ASP A 416 12.74 3.78 -4.78
N LEU A 417 13.02 3.08 -3.68
CA LEU A 417 12.01 2.45 -2.85
C LEU A 417 11.96 3.14 -1.50
N TRP A 418 10.75 3.35 -1.01
CA TRP A 418 10.49 4.08 0.22
C TRP A 418 9.67 3.22 1.18
N THR A 419 9.87 3.44 2.47
CA THR A 419 9.11 2.78 3.52
C THR A 419 8.89 3.70 4.71
N VAL A 420 7.75 3.55 5.37
CA VAL A 420 7.43 4.17 6.66
C VAL A 420 7.04 3.09 7.64
N GLN A 421 7.69 3.10 8.81
CA GLN A 421 7.54 2.06 9.83
C GLN A 421 7.32 2.71 11.20
N SER A 422 6.49 2.07 12.02
CA SER A 422 6.28 2.51 13.41
C SER A 422 7.50 2.18 14.29
N VAL A 423 7.73 2.98 15.32
CA VAL A 423 8.75 2.79 16.36
C VAL A 423 8.18 3.15 17.73
N ALA A 424 8.55 2.42 18.78
CA ALA A 424 8.14 2.76 20.13
C ALA A 424 8.94 3.94 20.68
N ASP A 425 8.25 5.00 21.11
CA ASP A 425 8.86 6.18 21.70
C ASP A 425 9.23 5.99 23.18
N GLU A 426 9.59 7.08 23.87
CA GLU A 426 10.00 7.06 25.29
C GLU A 426 8.83 6.81 26.26
N GLU A 427 7.59 7.04 25.82
CA GLU A 427 6.37 6.85 26.59
C GLU A 427 5.67 5.50 26.25
N GLY A 428 6.25 4.72 25.33
CA GLY A 428 5.66 3.47 24.85
C GLY A 428 4.52 3.68 23.86
N LYS A 429 4.44 4.86 23.25
CA LYS A 429 3.53 5.21 22.15
C LYS A 429 4.24 5.06 20.81
N GLY A 430 3.47 5.21 19.73
CA GLY A 430 3.96 5.07 18.38
C GLY A 430 4.44 6.40 17.79
N ASP A 431 5.68 6.38 17.29
CA ASP A 431 6.23 7.34 16.33
C ASP A 431 6.50 6.65 14.97
N THR A 432 6.83 7.39 13.92
CA THR A 432 7.21 6.81 12.62
C THR A 432 8.59 7.20 12.15
N VAL A 433 9.24 6.28 11.43
CA VAL A 433 10.51 6.49 10.74
C VAL A 433 10.32 6.20 9.26
N ILE A 434 10.83 7.09 8.42
CA ILE A 434 10.77 6.99 6.96
C ILE A 434 12.17 6.72 6.43
N ALA A 435 12.30 5.79 5.49
CA ALA A 435 13.57 5.48 4.81
C ALA A 435 13.39 5.44 3.29
N ARG A 436 14.38 5.99 2.57
CA ARG A 436 14.56 5.81 1.13
C ARG A 436 15.77 4.91 0.90
N VAL A 437 15.54 3.79 0.21
CA VAL A 437 16.59 2.95 -0.35
C VAL A 437 16.85 3.41 -1.79
N PRO A 438 17.97 4.09 -2.06
CA PRO A 438 18.29 4.52 -3.42
C PRO A 438 18.66 3.30 -4.28
N MET A 439 18.13 3.26 -5.49
CA MET A 439 18.41 2.17 -6.44
C MET A 439 19.20 2.68 -7.65
N GLU A 440 20.23 1.93 -8.04
CA GLU A 440 21.05 2.24 -9.21
C GLU A 440 20.38 1.67 -10.47
N ARG A 441 20.23 2.51 -11.50
CA ARG A 441 19.77 2.05 -12.80
C ARG A 441 20.81 1.11 -13.42
N ARG A 442 20.41 -0.13 -13.65
CA ARG A 442 21.15 -1.13 -14.44
C ARG A 442 20.73 -1.16 -15.89
#